data_AF-A0A2I1DJZ3-F1
#
_entry.id   AF-A0A2I1DJZ3-F1
#
_cell.length_a   1.000
_cell.length_b   1.000
_cell.length_c   1.000
_cell.angle_alpha   90.00
_cell.angle_beta   90.00
_cell.angle_gamma   90.00
#
_symmetry.space_group_name_H-M   'P 1'
#
loop_
_entity.id
_entity.type
_entity.pdbx_description
1 polymer ?
#
loop_
_entity_poly.entity_id
_entity_poly.type
_entity_poly.pdbx_seq_one_letter_code
_entity_poly.pdbx_strand_id
1 'polypeptide(L)'
;MSQKPEILALQQTYASCRGHAQILGEALADLQLRNLQIQDISHLSKEDRRILDQFAYRYTRLQDDIGARLLPAILRAMEEDIATMSVADRLNRLEQLGWLPSADEWSDLRRIRNEFPHDYPDTVAERFARLQMALNASQRALEILEALSRKIEQHFPDLTA
;
A
#
# COMPACT_ATOMS: atom_id res chain seq x y z
N MET A 1 18.03 4.39 -27.56
CA MET A 1 18.40 5.38 -26.52
C MET A 1 18.18 4.70 -25.18
N SER A 2 19.16 4.72 -24.28
CA SER A 2 19.01 4.12 -22.95
C SER A 2 18.02 4.96 -22.14
N GLN A 3 17.01 4.36 -21.52
CA GLN A 3 16.08 5.09 -20.64
C GLN A 3 16.85 5.72 -19.46
N LYS A 4 16.45 6.93 -19.03
CA LYS A 4 17.03 7.60 -17.87
C LYS A 4 16.92 6.69 -16.63
N PRO A 5 17.95 6.62 -15.75
CA PRO A 5 17.93 5.74 -14.57
C PRO A 5 16.70 5.92 -13.65
N GLU A 6 16.20 7.15 -13.53
CA GLU A 6 15.04 7.50 -12.72
C GLU A 6 13.75 6.89 -13.27
N ILE A 7 13.61 6.86 -14.60
CA ILE A 7 12.48 6.27 -15.32
C ILE A 7 12.49 4.75 -15.13
N LEU A 8 13.65 4.11 -15.25
CA LEU A 8 13.78 2.66 -15.01
C LEU A 8 13.45 2.29 -13.55
N ALA A 9 13.91 3.09 -12.59
CA ALA A 9 13.60 2.88 -11.17
C ALA A 9 12.11 3.02 -10.86
N LEU A 10 11.43 3.99 -11.49
CA LEU A 10 9.98 4.15 -11.41
C LEU A 10 9.26 2.94 -12.00
N GLN A 11 9.62 2.52 -13.21
CA GLN A 11 9.10 1.32 -13.90
C GLN A 11 9.15 0.07 -13.01
N GLN A 12 10.34 -0.25 -12.48
CA GLN A 12 10.56 -1.46 -11.66
C GLN A 12 9.75 -1.42 -10.37
N THR A 13 9.73 -0.27 -9.70
CA THR A 13 9.02 -0.12 -8.44
C THR A 13 7.51 -0.14 -8.65
N TYR A 14 7.02 0.49 -9.72
CA TYR A 14 5.62 0.44 -10.11
C TYR A 14 5.18 -1.00 -10.40
N ALA A 15 5.96 -1.76 -11.16
CA ALA A 15 5.69 -3.18 -11.40
C ALA A 15 5.63 -4.01 -10.11
N SER A 16 6.56 -3.79 -9.17
CA SER A 16 6.54 -4.43 -7.84
C SER A 16 5.26 -4.14 -7.08
N CYS A 17 4.87 -2.86 -7.01
CA CYS A 17 3.64 -2.43 -6.33
C CYS A 17 2.40 -3.08 -6.95
N ARG A 18 2.31 -3.14 -8.29
CA ARG A 18 1.20 -3.81 -8.98
C ARG A 18 1.13 -5.29 -8.66
N GLY A 19 2.27 -5.98 -8.61
CA GLY A 19 2.32 -7.40 -8.23
C GLY A 19 1.83 -7.63 -6.80
N HIS A 20 2.18 -6.76 -5.85
CA HIS A 20 1.65 -6.82 -4.49
C HIS A 20 0.15 -6.51 -4.43
N ALA A 21 -0.29 -5.50 -5.17
CA ALA A 21 -1.69 -5.08 -5.22
C ALA A 21 -2.60 -6.16 -5.80
N GLN A 22 -2.17 -6.86 -6.85
CA GLN A 22 -2.93 -7.96 -7.43
C GLN A 22 -3.22 -9.05 -6.38
N ILE A 23 -2.17 -9.58 -5.74
CA ILE A 23 -2.32 -10.67 -4.77
C ILE A 23 -3.05 -10.18 -3.50
N LEU A 24 -2.86 -8.92 -3.11
CA LEU A 24 -3.63 -8.33 -2.02
C LEU A 24 -5.13 -8.26 -2.34
N GLY A 25 -5.49 -7.87 -3.57
CA GLY A 25 -6.88 -7.82 -4.03
C GLY A 25 -7.54 -9.21 -4.04
N GLU A 26 -6.80 -10.24 -4.47
CA GLU A 26 -7.25 -11.64 -4.40
C GLU A 26 -7.52 -12.07 -2.95
N ALA A 27 -6.59 -11.82 -2.02
CA ALA A 27 -6.76 -12.13 -0.61
C ALA A 27 -7.94 -11.38 0.04
N LEU A 28 -8.14 -10.11 -0.33
CA LEU A 28 -9.27 -9.31 0.15
C LEU A 28 -10.62 -9.87 -0.33
N ALA A 29 -10.70 -10.27 -1.61
CA ALA A 29 -11.90 -10.89 -2.16
C ALA A 29 -12.22 -12.20 -1.43
N ASP A 30 -11.21 -13.04 -1.19
CA ASP A 30 -11.38 -14.28 -0.43
C ASP A 30 -11.85 -14.03 1.01
N LEU A 31 -11.25 -13.06 1.72
CA LEU A 31 -11.66 -12.69 3.08
C LEU A 31 -13.10 -12.13 3.12
N GLN A 32 -13.49 -11.37 2.10
CA GLN A 32 -14.85 -10.86 1.98
C GLN A 32 -15.85 -12.01 1.80
N LEU A 33 -15.53 -13.02 0.99
CA LEU A 33 -16.36 -14.22 0.81
C LEU A 33 -16.46 -15.06 2.09
N ARG A 34 -15.40 -15.10 2.91
CA ARG A 34 -15.43 -15.77 4.21
C ARG A 34 -16.39 -15.11 5.19
N ASN A 35 -16.58 -13.79 5.09
CA ASN A 35 -17.45 -13.01 5.97
C ASN A 35 -17.18 -13.29 7.46
N LEU A 36 -15.90 -13.26 7.86
CA LEU A 36 -15.47 -13.57 9.23
C LEU A 36 -16.17 -12.66 10.24
N GLN A 37 -16.73 -13.26 11.27
CA GLN A 37 -17.36 -12.57 12.40
C GLN A 37 -16.44 -12.60 13.63
N ILE A 38 -16.77 -11.79 14.63
CA ILE A 38 -15.99 -11.69 15.88
C ILE A 38 -15.77 -13.06 16.55
N GLN A 39 -16.77 -13.96 16.52
CA GLN A 39 -16.65 -15.30 17.12
C GLN A 39 -15.61 -16.19 16.40
N ASP A 40 -15.37 -15.96 15.11
CA ASP A 40 -14.49 -16.78 14.27
C ASP A 40 -13.01 -16.49 14.55
N ILE A 41 -12.70 -15.30 15.09
CA ILE A 41 -11.34 -14.84 15.38
C ILE A 41 -10.60 -15.70 16.41
N SER A 42 -11.36 -16.38 17.28
CA SER A 42 -10.87 -17.35 18.26
C SER A 42 -10.58 -18.73 17.64
N HIS A 43 -11.22 -19.06 16.52
CA HIS A 43 -11.25 -20.40 15.95
C HIS A 43 -11.07 -20.42 14.42
N LEU A 44 -10.11 -19.64 13.94
CA LEU A 44 -9.79 -19.57 12.51
C LEU A 44 -9.41 -20.95 11.96
N SER A 45 -10.00 -21.30 10.82
CA SER A 45 -9.61 -22.51 10.09
C SER A 45 -8.17 -22.39 9.59
N LYS A 46 -7.57 -23.52 9.20
CA LYS A 46 -6.24 -23.51 8.56
C LYS A 46 -6.23 -22.68 7.28
N GLU A 47 -7.35 -22.65 6.56
CA GLU A 47 -7.48 -21.91 5.32
C GLU A 47 -7.59 -20.41 5.58
N ASP A 48 -8.41 -19.99 6.54
CA ASP A 48 -8.55 -18.57 6.90
C ASP A 48 -7.24 -17.98 7.42
N ARG A 49 -6.49 -18.73 8.23
CA ARG A 49 -5.16 -18.31 8.67
C ARG A 49 -4.22 -18.05 7.49
N ARG A 50 -4.21 -18.94 6.50
CA ARG A 50 -3.36 -18.77 5.30
C ARG A 50 -3.74 -17.54 4.48
N ILE A 51 -5.04 -17.27 4.34
CA ILE A 51 -5.52 -16.09 3.62
C ILE A 51 -5.13 -14.82 4.41
N LEU A 52 -5.32 -14.81 5.73
CA LEU A 52 -4.91 -13.70 6.60
C LEU A 52 -3.40 -13.46 6.57
N ASP A 53 -2.58 -14.51 6.55
CA ASP A 53 -1.11 -14.39 6.43
C ASP A 53 -0.72 -13.77 5.07
N GLN A 54 -1.36 -14.21 3.99
CA GLN A 54 -1.15 -13.65 2.66
C GLN A 54 -1.56 -12.19 2.60
N PHE A 55 -2.74 -11.85 3.13
CA PHE A 55 -3.22 -10.50 3.30
C PHE A 55 -2.21 -9.63 4.06
N ALA A 56 -1.81 -10.06 5.27
CA ALA A 56 -0.90 -9.34 6.14
C ALA A 56 0.43 -9.03 5.45
N TYR A 57 1.00 -10.04 4.80
CA TYR A 57 2.25 -9.92 4.09
C TYR A 57 2.13 -8.97 2.89
N ARG A 58 1.11 -9.15 2.05
CA ARG A 58 0.94 -8.34 0.83
C ARG A 58 0.56 -6.90 1.14
N TYR A 59 -0.28 -6.67 2.15
CA TYR A 59 -0.60 -5.33 2.60
C TYR A 59 0.64 -4.59 3.09
N THR A 60 1.45 -5.24 3.94
CA THR A 60 2.70 -4.68 4.45
C THR A 60 3.65 -4.32 3.30
N ARG A 61 3.88 -5.28 2.38
CA ARG A 61 4.78 -5.08 1.25
C ARG A 61 4.31 -4.00 0.29
N LEU A 62 3.02 -3.96 -0.01
CA LEU A 62 2.43 -2.92 -0.85
C LEU A 62 2.68 -1.53 -0.26
N GLN A 63 2.33 -1.34 1.01
CA GLN A 63 2.46 -0.03 1.64
C GLN A 63 3.93 0.41 1.79
N ASP A 64 4.83 -0.52 2.14
CA ASP A 64 6.26 -0.26 2.23
C ASP A 64 6.85 0.12 0.87
N ASP A 65 6.54 -0.64 -0.19
CA ASP A 65 7.04 -0.34 -1.54
C ASP A 65 6.47 0.97 -2.08
N ILE A 66 5.18 1.28 -1.86
CA ILE A 66 4.61 2.56 -2.27
C ILE A 66 5.35 3.70 -1.54
N GLY A 67 5.39 3.67 -0.22
CA GLY A 67 5.88 4.79 0.58
C GLY A 67 7.39 5.00 0.48
N ALA A 68 8.18 3.94 0.54
CA ALA A 68 9.64 4.03 0.58
C ALA A 68 10.28 4.09 -0.80
N ARG A 69 9.59 3.62 -1.85
CA ARG A 69 10.19 3.48 -3.19
C ARG A 69 9.39 4.19 -4.26
N LEU A 70 8.08 3.92 -4.40
CA LEU A 70 7.28 4.46 -5.52
C LEU A 70 7.14 5.98 -5.42
N LEU A 71 6.71 6.48 -4.25
CA LEU A 71 6.51 7.91 -4.02
C LEU A 71 7.80 8.72 -4.26
N PRO A 72 8.98 8.33 -3.73
CA PRO A 72 10.25 8.96 -4.12
C PRO A 72 10.61 8.81 -5.60
N ALA A 73 10.31 7.67 -6.24
CA ALA A 73 10.62 7.46 -7.65
C ALA A 73 9.79 8.37 -8.56
N ILE A 74 8.52 8.63 -8.23
CA ILE A 74 7.68 9.59 -8.94
C ILE A 74 8.31 10.99 -8.90
N LEU A 75 8.70 11.47 -7.72
CA LEU A 75 9.34 12.79 -7.57
C LEU A 75 10.63 12.89 -8.38
N ARG A 76 11.50 11.85 -8.33
CA ARG A 76 12.74 11.83 -9.13
C ARG A 76 12.48 11.80 -10.63
N ALA A 77 11.47 11.07 -11.08
CA ALA A 77 11.08 11.03 -12.49
C ALA A 77 10.54 12.38 -12.98
N MET A 78 9.99 13.19 -12.08
CA MET A 78 9.62 14.59 -12.31
C MET A 78 10.79 15.58 -12.14
N GLU A 79 12.02 15.08 -11.97
CA GLU A 79 13.24 15.87 -11.78
C GLU A 79 13.24 16.74 -10.50
N GLU A 80 12.45 16.38 -9.48
CA GLU A 80 12.50 17.02 -8.16
C GLU A 80 13.77 16.60 -7.37
N ASP A 81 14.44 17.56 -6.74
CA ASP A 81 15.54 17.28 -5.80
C ASP A 81 14.98 16.90 -4.42
N ILE A 82 14.99 15.59 -4.15
CA ILE A 82 14.46 15.03 -2.90
C ILE A 82 15.54 14.59 -1.91
N ALA A 83 16.82 14.86 -2.19
CA ALA A 83 17.95 14.35 -1.41
C ALA A 83 17.92 14.86 0.04
N THR A 84 17.52 16.11 0.22
CA THR A 84 17.44 16.80 1.52
C THR A 84 16.05 16.72 2.16
N MET A 85 15.04 16.26 1.41
CA MET A 85 13.66 16.21 1.88
C MET A 85 13.45 15.06 2.87
N SER A 86 12.79 15.36 3.99
CA SER A 86 12.30 14.33 4.90
C SER A 86 11.16 13.51 4.26
N VAL A 87 10.77 12.40 4.89
CA VAL A 87 9.60 11.63 4.41
C VAL A 87 8.34 12.49 4.42
N ALA A 88 8.12 13.28 5.47
CA ALA A 88 6.96 14.17 5.58
C ALA A 88 6.97 15.22 4.45
N ASP A 89 8.13 15.83 4.17
CA ASP A 89 8.24 16.82 3.09
C ASP A 89 7.93 16.21 1.73
N ARG A 90 8.36 14.97 1.47
CA ARG A 90 8.04 14.26 0.22
C ARG A 90 6.54 14.02 0.07
N LEU A 91 5.87 13.60 1.15
CA LEU A 91 4.42 13.40 1.14
C LEU A 91 3.68 14.72 0.89
N ASN A 92 4.06 15.79 1.59
CA ASN A 92 3.49 17.12 1.39
C ASN A 92 3.72 17.63 -0.03
N ARG A 93 4.91 17.37 -0.61
CA ARG A 93 5.20 17.75 -1.99
C ARG A 93 4.35 16.97 -2.98
N LEU A 94 4.17 15.67 -2.79
CA LEU A 94 3.28 14.85 -3.62
C LEU A 94 1.82 15.28 -3.52
N GLU A 95 1.36 15.69 -2.34
CA GLU A 95 0.03 16.27 -2.16
C GLU A 95 -0.11 17.61 -2.89
N GLN A 96 0.86 18.52 -2.76
CA GLN A 96 0.86 19.81 -3.49
C GLN A 96 0.87 19.63 -5.01
N LEU A 97 1.59 18.62 -5.51
CA LEU A 97 1.62 18.25 -6.93
C LEU A 97 0.38 17.44 -7.35
N GLY A 98 -0.52 17.15 -6.41
CA GLY A 98 -1.76 16.42 -6.61
C GLY A 98 -1.60 14.91 -6.85
N TRP A 99 -0.41 14.34 -6.65
CA TRP A 99 -0.16 12.90 -6.80
C TRP A 99 -0.69 12.08 -5.64
N LEU A 100 -0.64 12.62 -4.43
CA LEU A 100 -1.22 12.02 -3.24
C LEU A 100 -2.47 12.80 -2.84
N PRO A 101 -3.58 12.15 -2.44
CA PRO A 101 -4.78 12.86 -2.01
C PRO A 101 -4.58 13.62 -0.69
N SER A 102 -3.79 13.06 0.24
CA SER A 102 -3.44 13.69 1.51
C SER A 102 -2.20 13.01 2.11
N ALA A 103 -1.23 13.81 2.56
CA ALA A 103 -0.05 13.35 3.29
C ALA A 103 -0.40 12.81 4.68
N ASP A 104 -1.36 13.43 5.35
CA ASP A 104 -1.86 13.02 6.65
C ASP A 104 -2.59 11.67 6.56
N GLU A 105 -3.48 11.50 5.57
CA GLU A 105 -4.16 10.23 5.32
C GLU A 105 -3.14 9.10 5.10
N TRP A 106 -2.12 9.33 4.27
CA TRP A 106 -1.08 8.35 4.03
C TRP A 106 -0.32 7.96 5.31
N SER A 107 -0.07 8.94 6.18
CA SER A 107 0.60 8.73 7.46
C SER A 107 -0.27 7.90 8.42
N ASP A 108 -1.57 8.13 8.43
CA ASP A 108 -2.54 7.34 9.21
C ASP A 108 -2.66 5.89 8.71
N LEU A 109 -2.72 5.68 7.39
CA LEU A 109 -2.68 4.34 6.81
C LEU A 109 -1.42 3.58 7.22
N ARG A 110 -0.29 4.29 7.27
CA ARG A 110 0.98 3.72 7.74
C ARG A 110 0.96 3.33 9.21
N ARG A 111 0.34 4.16 10.05
CA ARG A 111 0.14 3.86 11.47
C ARG A 111 -0.72 2.60 11.64
N ILE A 112 -1.86 2.51 10.97
CA ILE A 112 -2.76 1.33 11.02
C ILE A 112 -2.02 0.05 10.62
N ARG A 113 -1.21 0.09 9.55
CA ARG A 113 -0.40 -1.07 9.14
C ARG A 113 0.62 -1.45 10.21
N ASN A 114 1.30 -0.49 10.83
CA ASN A 114 2.30 -0.80 11.86
C ASN A 114 1.68 -1.44 13.11
N GLU A 115 0.42 -1.09 13.42
CA GLU A 115 -0.32 -1.66 14.54
C GLU A 115 -0.85 -3.07 14.22
N PHE A 116 -1.11 -3.39 12.95
CA PHE A 116 -1.77 -4.64 12.57
C PHE A 116 -1.01 -5.93 12.95
N PRO A 117 0.30 -6.09 12.67
CA PRO A 117 1.07 -7.28 13.03
C PRO A 117 1.37 -7.43 14.52
N HIS A 118 0.95 -6.48 15.37
CA HIS A 118 1.36 -6.47 16.77
C HIS A 118 0.60 -7.53 17.59
N ASP A 119 1.35 -8.39 18.28
CA ASP A 119 0.85 -9.44 19.17
C ASP A 119 0.72 -8.94 20.63
N TYR A 120 -0.01 -7.85 20.84
CA TYR A 120 -0.35 -7.42 22.20
C TYR A 120 -1.32 -8.42 22.86
N PRO A 121 -1.37 -8.49 24.21
CA PRO A 121 -2.45 -9.19 24.89
C PRO A 121 -3.77 -8.47 24.61
N ASP A 122 -4.43 -8.89 23.53
CA ASP A 122 -5.67 -8.30 23.02
C ASP A 122 -6.86 -9.22 23.28
N THR A 123 -8.01 -8.62 23.58
CA THR A 123 -9.30 -9.31 23.55
C THR A 123 -9.67 -9.71 22.12
N VAL A 124 -10.56 -10.69 21.97
CA VAL A 124 -11.09 -11.10 20.65
C VAL A 124 -11.73 -9.92 19.91
N ALA A 125 -12.39 -9.02 20.65
CA ALA A 125 -13.01 -7.81 20.09
C ALA A 125 -11.97 -6.83 19.53
N GLU A 126 -10.88 -6.59 20.26
CA GLU A 126 -9.79 -5.71 19.80
C GLU A 126 -9.08 -6.29 18.57
N ARG A 127 -8.82 -7.60 18.56
CA ARG A 127 -8.26 -8.29 17.38
C ARG A 127 -9.16 -8.16 16.16
N PHE A 128 -10.47 -8.35 16.34
CA PHE A 128 -11.44 -8.20 15.25
C PHE A 128 -11.50 -6.76 14.74
N ALA A 129 -11.58 -5.78 15.64
CA ALA A 129 -11.58 -4.37 15.27
C ALA A 129 -10.31 -3.96 14.51
N ARG A 130 -9.14 -4.45 14.95
CA ARG A 130 -7.85 -4.21 14.27
C ARG A 130 -7.82 -4.83 12.88
N LEU A 131 -8.34 -6.05 12.73
CA LEU A 131 -8.48 -6.68 11.42
C LEU A 131 -9.37 -5.84 10.50
N GLN A 132 -10.54 -5.38 10.97
CA GLN A 132 -11.44 -4.52 10.18
C GLN A 132 -10.76 -3.20 9.76
N MET A 133 -10.04 -2.56 10.69
CA MET A 133 -9.26 -1.35 10.37
C MET A 133 -8.20 -1.62 9.30
N ALA A 134 -7.47 -2.74 9.41
CA ALA A 134 -6.45 -3.11 8.44
C ALA A 134 -7.04 -3.44 7.06
N LEU A 135 -8.19 -4.14 7.02
CA LEU A 135 -8.90 -4.43 5.77
C LEU A 135 -9.32 -3.12 5.07
N ASN A 136 -9.96 -2.20 5.80
CA ASN A 136 -10.36 -0.91 5.24
C ASN A 136 -9.16 -0.07 4.78
N ALA A 137 -8.10 0.00 5.59
CA ALA A 137 -6.89 0.73 5.24
C ALA A 137 -6.16 0.12 4.02
N SER A 138 -6.18 -1.21 3.88
CA SER A 138 -5.59 -1.88 2.73
C SER A 138 -6.37 -1.61 1.43
N GLN A 139 -7.70 -1.57 1.50
CA GLN A 139 -8.55 -1.19 0.37
C GLN A 139 -8.24 0.26 -0.05
N ARG A 140 -8.10 1.16 0.92
CA ARG A 140 -7.72 2.54 0.66
C ARG A 140 -6.33 2.66 0.03
N ALA A 141 -5.37 1.84 0.46
CA ALA A 141 -4.03 1.80 -0.15
C ALA A 141 -4.08 1.33 -1.62
N LEU A 142 -4.96 0.37 -1.96
CA LEU A 142 -5.18 -0.06 -3.35
C LEU A 142 -5.75 1.08 -4.20
N GLU A 143 -6.74 1.82 -3.70
CA GLU A 143 -7.31 2.99 -4.39
C GLU A 143 -6.28 4.08 -4.65
N ILE A 144 -5.42 4.35 -3.66
CA ILE A 144 -4.32 5.31 -3.81
C ILE A 144 -3.35 4.83 -4.89
N LEU A 145 -2.96 3.55 -4.88
CA LEU A 145 -2.12 3.01 -5.94
C LEU A 145 -2.80 3.15 -7.31
N GLU A 146 -4.09 2.85 -7.43
CA GLU A 146 -4.81 2.98 -8.70
C GLU A 146 -4.82 4.43 -9.21
N ALA A 147 -5.00 5.41 -8.32
CA ALA A 147 -4.90 6.82 -8.66
C ALA A 147 -3.48 7.21 -9.11
N LEU A 148 -2.44 6.70 -8.44
CA LEU A 148 -1.05 6.87 -8.85
C LEU A 148 -0.80 6.23 -10.22
N SER A 149 -1.26 5.00 -10.46
CA SER A 149 -1.12 4.27 -11.72
C SER A 149 -1.64 5.09 -12.89
N ARG A 150 -2.87 5.64 -12.78
CA ARG A 150 -3.45 6.51 -13.82
C ARG A 150 -2.57 7.72 -14.11
N LYS A 151 -2.02 8.35 -13.08
CA LYS A 151 -1.13 9.51 -13.25
C LYS A 151 0.22 9.12 -13.85
N ILE A 152 0.79 7.98 -13.45
CA ILE A 152 2.04 7.45 -14.01
C ILE A 152 1.85 7.21 -15.51
N GLU A 153 0.77 6.55 -15.91
CA GLU A 153 0.43 6.28 -17.31
C GLU A 153 0.22 7.56 -18.13
N GLN A 154 -0.37 8.59 -17.54
CA GLN A 154 -0.58 9.88 -18.19
C GLN A 154 0.71 10.70 -18.35
N HIS A 155 1.58 10.73 -17.33
CA HIS A 155 2.78 11.57 -17.31
C HIS A 155 4.01 10.88 -17.92
N PHE A 156 4.01 9.55 -17.94
CA PHE A 156 5.13 8.73 -18.40
C PHE A 156 4.63 7.60 -19.32
N PRO A 157 4.06 7.92 -20.50
CA PRO A 157 3.43 6.94 -21.38
C PRO A 157 4.40 5.85 -21.88
N ASP A 158 5.70 6.16 -21.94
CA ASP A 158 6.75 5.22 -22.34
C ASP A 158 7.07 4.15 -21.26
N LEU A 159 6.45 4.20 -20.07
CA LEU A 159 6.60 3.18 -19.02
C LEU A 159 5.66 1.98 -19.21
N THR A 160 4.57 2.14 -19.97
CA THR A 160 3.51 1.13 -20.11
C THR A 160 3.41 0.47 -21.49
N ALA A 161 4.28 0.87 -22.42
CA ALA A 161 4.47 0.22 -23.72
C ALA A 161 5.49 -0.93 -23.62
#